data_AF-A0A1M5H0L2-F1
#
_entry.id   AF-A0A1M5H0L2-F1
#
_cell.length_a   1.000
_cell.length_b   1.000
_cell.length_c   1.000
_cell.angle_alpha   90.00
_cell.angle_beta   90.00
_cell.angle_gamma   90.00
#
_symmetry.space_group_name_H-M   'P 1'
#
loop_
_entity.id
_entity.type
_entity.pdbx_description
1 polymer ?
#
loop_
_entity_poly.entity_id
_entity_poly.type
_entity_poly.pdbx_seq_one_letter_code
_entity_poly.pdbx_strand_id
1 'polypeptide(L)'
;MDFSFYGVFIIAGIFAIQFFFSTRRNVSWGAILPVAYIVLLTWLLVINRIGSSIEYILYLLLGLLFLIAEWSGGRKYLREKVKKELHKMNSLDIN
;
A
#
# COMPACT_ATOMS: atom_id res chain seq x y z
N MET A 1 34.90 -0.86 0.25
CA MET A 1 33.82 -0.20 1.01
C MET A 1 32.55 -0.95 0.66
N ASP A 2 32.23 -2.00 1.42
CA ASP A 2 31.22 -2.97 1.02
C ASP A 2 29.81 -2.43 1.23
N PHE A 3 29.07 -2.27 0.12
CA PHE A 3 27.66 -1.87 0.07
C PHE A 3 26.73 -2.77 0.91
N SER A 4 27.21 -3.98 1.26
CA SER A 4 26.51 -5.01 2.03
C SER A 4 25.92 -4.51 3.36
N PHE A 5 26.72 -3.82 4.18
CA PHE A 5 26.28 -3.45 5.54
C PHE A 5 25.44 -2.17 5.56
N TYR A 6 25.83 -1.16 4.76
CA TYR A 6 25.11 0.11 4.64
C TYR A 6 23.76 -0.05 3.93
N GLY A 7 23.63 -0.99 2.98
CA GLY A 7 22.38 -1.28 2.31
C GLY A 7 21.28 -1.73 3.27
N VAL A 8 21.62 -2.54 4.28
CA VAL A 8 20.64 -3.03 5.28
C VAL A 8 20.08 -1.90 6.14
N PHE A 9 20.92 -0.94 6.56
CA PHE A 9 20.45 0.21 7.33
C PHE A 9 19.59 1.18 6.52
N ILE A 10 19.89 1.35 5.23
CA ILE A 10 19.07 2.15 4.31
C ILE A 10 17.71 1.48 4.12
N ILE A 11 17.67 0.16 3.92
CA ILE A 11 16.43 -0.62 3.79
C ILE A 11 15.62 -0.54 5.09
N ALA A 12 16.25 -0.72 6.25
CA ALA A 12 15.59 -0.61 7.55
C ALA A 12 15.03 0.79 7.81
N GLY A 13 15.76 1.85 7.42
CA GLY A 13 15.30 3.24 7.49
C GLY A 13 14.09 3.50 6.60
N ILE A 14 14.07 2.94 5.39
CA ILE A 14 12.92 3.01 4.47
C ILE A 14 11.69 2.30 5.08
N PHE A 15 11.88 1.12 5.68
CA PHE A 15 10.80 0.40 6.38
C PHE A 15 10.29 1.14 7.62
N ALA A 16 11.16 1.77 8.40
CA ALA A 16 10.78 2.56 9.56
C ALA A 16 9.95 3.79 9.16
N ILE A 17 10.37 4.47 8.08
CA ILE A 17 9.59 5.56 7.49
C ILE A 17 8.25 5.02 7.00
N GLN A 18 8.21 3.91 6.26
CA GLN A 18 6.98 3.27 5.75
C GLN A 18 5.99 2.90 6.87
N PHE A 19 6.47 2.37 8.00
CA PHE A 19 5.64 2.01 9.15
C PHE A 19 5.08 3.25 9.87
N PHE A 20 5.94 4.24 10.12
CA PHE A 20 5.55 5.52 10.73
C PHE A 20 4.48 6.24 9.89
N PHE A 21 4.61 6.07 8.59
CA PHE A 21 3.68 6.56 7.62
C PHE A 21 2.33 5.78 7.77
N SER A 22 2.30 4.45 7.70
CA SER A 22 1.06 3.64 7.79
C SER A 22 0.10 3.91 8.96
N THR A 23 0.52 4.56 10.05
CA THR A 23 -0.29 4.78 11.26
C THR A 23 -1.23 6.00 11.20
N ARG A 24 -1.13 6.92 10.23
CA ARG A 24 -2.00 8.12 10.22
C ARG A 24 -3.33 7.91 9.46
N ARG A 25 -4.27 8.82 9.69
CA ARG A 25 -5.71 8.77 9.34
C ARG A 25 -6.06 9.30 7.93
N ASN A 26 -5.09 9.56 7.06
CA ASN A 26 -5.31 10.36 5.84
C ASN A 26 -5.44 9.52 4.54
N VAL A 27 -6.35 9.88 3.65
CA VAL A 27 -6.63 9.13 2.39
C VAL A 27 -5.38 8.90 1.53
N SER A 28 -4.37 9.75 1.69
CA SER A 28 -3.04 9.68 1.06
C SER A 28 -2.24 8.42 1.42
N TRP A 29 -2.57 7.68 2.49
CA TRP A 29 -1.94 6.39 2.81
C TRP A 29 -2.13 5.33 1.75
N GLY A 30 -3.23 5.42 0.98
CA GLY A 30 -3.50 4.50 -0.11
C GLY A 30 -2.50 4.58 -1.25
N ALA A 31 -1.79 5.71 -1.40
CA ALA A 31 -0.77 5.87 -2.43
C ALA A 31 0.57 5.21 -2.05
N ILE A 32 0.77 4.89 -0.77
CA ILE A 32 2.04 4.32 -0.30
C ILE A 32 2.20 2.84 -0.67
N LEU A 33 1.09 2.09 -0.71
CA LEU A 33 1.07 0.70 -1.18
C LEU A 33 1.49 0.58 -2.66
N PRO A 34 0.90 1.36 -3.59
CA PRO A 34 1.36 1.46 -4.97
C PRO A 34 2.84 1.83 -5.09
N VAL A 35 3.32 2.82 -4.31
CA VAL A 35 4.72 3.26 -4.36
C VAL A 35 5.66 2.16 -3.86
N ALA A 36 5.35 1.50 -2.74
CA ALA A 36 6.12 0.37 -2.23
C ALA A 36 6.16 -0.81 -3.21
N TYR A 37 5.04 -1.08 -3.88
CA TYR A 37 4.95 -2.11 -4.91
C TYR A 37 5.86 -1.82 -6.12
N ILE A 38 5.88 -0.56 -6.59
CA ILE A 38 6.77 -0.14 -7.69
C ILE A 38 8.24 -0.25 -7.29
N VAL A 39 8.60 0.16 -6.07
CA VAL A 39 9.98 0.03 -5.56
C VAL A 39 10.41 -1.44 -5.51
N LEU A 40 9.55 -2.35 -5.04
CA LEU A 40 9.82 -3.79 -5.01
C LEU A 40 10.01 -4.38 -6.41
N LEU A 41 9.12 -4.04 -7.36
CA LEU A 41 9.25 -4.49 -8.74
C LEU A 41 10.53 -3.95 -9.40
N THR A 42 10.87 -2.70 -9.14
CA THR A 42 12.09 -2.06 -9.66
C THR A 42 13.33 -2.74 -9.07
N TRP A 43 13.31 -3.10 -7.79
CA TRP A 43 14.37 -3.87 -7.16
C TRP A 43 14.53 -5.26 -7.79
N LEU A 44 13.41 -5.97 -8.03
CA LEU A 44 13.40 -7.28 -8.71
C LEU A 44 13.95 -7.19 -10.14
N LEU A 45 13.72 -6.07 -10.83
CA LEU A 45 14.30 -5.79 -12.14
C LEU A 45 15.81 -5.57 -12.06
N VAL A 46 16.29 -4.78 -11.08
CA VAL A 46 17.72 -4.48 -10.89
C VAL A 46 18.55 -5.73 -10.57
N ILE A 47 17.99 -6.69 -9.82
CA ILE A 47 18.66 -7.97 -9.54
C ILE A 47 18.48 -9.01 -10.66
N ASN A 48 18.01 -8.59 -11.85
CA ASN A 48 17.76 -9.42 -13.03
C ASN A 48 16.85 -10.64 -12.75
N ARG A 49 15.93 -10.54 -11.79
CA ARG A 49 14.93 -11.61 -11.53
C ARG A 49 13.79 -11.60 -12.53
N ILE A 50 13.54 -10.46 -13.16
CA ILE A 50 12.53 -10.30 -14.21
C ILE A 50 13.27 -10.36 -15.54
N GLY A 51 12.92 -11.33 -16.39
CA GLY A 51 13.69 -11.69 -17.58
C GLY A 51 13.53 -10.72 -18.74
N SER A 52 12.47 -9.91 -18.73
CA SER A 52 12.18 -8.95 -19.79
C SER A 52 11.43 -7.73 -19.28
N SER A 53 11.67 -6.58 -19.91
CA SER A 53 10.93 -5.34 -19.67
C SER A 53 9.41 -5.51 -19.88
N ILE A 54 8.99 -6.44 -20.73
CA ILE A 54 7.58 -6.75 -20.98
C ILE A 54 6.96 -7.43 -19.74
N GLU A 55 7.65 -8.40 -19.13
CA GLU A 55 7.19 -9.06 -17.91
C GLU A 55 7.06 -8.05 -16.76
N TYR A 56 8.03 -7.14 -16.62
CA TYR A 56 7.98 -6.06 -15.64
C TYR A 56 6.73 -5.20 -15.80
N ILE A 57 6.43 -4.76 -17.03
CA ILE A 57 5.26 -3.92 -17.32
C ILE A 57 3.96 -4.67 -17.01
N LEU A 58 3.88 -5.96 -17.36
CA LEU A 58 2.71 -6.79 -17.08
C LEU A 58 2.46 -6.95 -15.58
N TYR A 59 3.51 -7.27 -14.80
CA TYR A 59 3.38 -7.37 -13.34
C TYR A 59 3.01 -6.03 -12.72
N LEU A 60 3.63 -4.94 -13.17
CA LEU A 60 3.36 -3.60 -12.67
C LEU A 60 1.90 -3.20 -12.88
N LEU A 61 1.37 -3.39 -14.09
CA LEU A 61 -0.02 -3.07 -14.41
C LEU A 61 -1.00 -3.95 -13.62
N LEU A 62 -0.75 -5.26 -13.56
CA LEU A 62 -1.63 -6.18 -12.87
C LEU A 62 -1.69 -5.89 -11.37
N GLY A 63 -0.54 -5.72 -10.71
CA GLY A 63 -0.49 -5.45 -9.28
C GLY A 63 -1.09 -4.09 -8.90
N LEU A 64 -0.90 -3.05 -9.71
CA LEU A 64 -1.54 -1.76 -9.50
C LEU A 64 -3.07 -1.86 -9.59
N LEU A 65 -3.58 -2.60 -10.58
CA LEU A 65 -5.04 -2.80 -10.73
C LEU A 65 -5.65 -3.45 -9.49
N PHE A 66 -4.99 -4.50 -8.98
CA PHE A 66 -5.42 -5.19 -7.76
C PHE A 66 -5.38 -4.27 -6.54
N LEU A 67 -4.28 -3.55 -6.33
CA LEU A 67 -4.11 -2.62 -5.21
C LEU A 67 -5.20 -1.52 -5.20
N ILE A 68 -5.52 -0.96 -6.37
CA ILE A 68 -6.57 0.05 -6.49
C ILE A 68 -7.95 -0.56 -6.20
N ALA A 69 -8.22 -1.75 -6.74
CA ALA A 69 -9.49 -2.44 -6.53
C ALA A 69 -9.71 -2.74 -5.05
N GLU A 70 -8.72 -3.33 -4.38
CA GLU A 70 -8.76 -3.70 -2.97
C GLU A 70 -8.90 -2.48 -2.06
N TRP A 71 -8.15 -1.41 -2.34
CA TRP A 71 -8.27 -0.14 -1.63
C TRP A 71 -9.66 0.47 -1.76
N SER A 72 -10.25 0.45 -2.96
CA SER A 72 -11.61 0.95 -3.20
C SER A 72 -12.66 0.15 -2.43
N GLY A 73 -12.48 -1.18 -2.37
CA GLY A 73 -13.34 -2.11 -1.63
C GLY A 73 -13.27 -1.87 -0.13
N GLY A 74 -12.06 -1.77 0.43
CA GLY A 74 -11.85 -1.49 1.85
C GLY A 74 -12.46 -0.15 2.29
N ARG A 75 -12.32 0.89 1.46
CA ARG A 75 -12.96 2.19 1.71
C ARG A 75 -14.49 2.11 1.68
N LYS A 76 -15.06 1.33 0.75
CA LYS A 76 -16.51 1.13 0.67
C LYS A 76 -17.04 0.42 1.92
N TYR A 77 -16.37 -0.65 2.35
CA TYR A 77 -16.73 -1.37 3.57
C TYR A 77 -16.69 -0.47 4.81
N LEU A 78 -15.63 0.34 4.98
CA LEU A 78 -15.52 1.24 6.13
C LEU A 78 -16.65 2.29 6.14
N ARG A 79 -16.99 2.87 4.99
CA ARG A 79 -18.12 3.81 4.88
C ARG A 79 -19.45 3.17 5.24
N GLU A 80 -19.69 1.95 4.79
CA GLU A 80 -20.93 1.22 5.13
C GLU A 80 -21.00 0.88 6.62
N LYS A 81 -19.87 0.50 7.23
CA LYS A 81 -19.79 0.25 8.68
C LYS A 81 -20.11 1.52 9.47
N VAL A 82 -19.48 2.65 9.12
CA VAL A 82 -19.77 3.95 9.77
C VAL A 82 -21.23 4.33 9.61
N LYS A 83 -21.83 4.13 8.42
CA LYS A 83 -23.25 4.43 8.18
C LYS A 83 -24.18 3.56 9.04
N LYS A 84 -23.86 2.27 9.22
CA LYS A 84 -24.62 1.36 10.08
C LYS A 84 -24.55 1.76 11.56
N GLU A 85 -23.36 2.09 12.05
CA GLU A 85 -23.18 2.58 13.42
C GLU A 85 -23.95 3.90 13.64
N LEU A 86 -23.89 4.84 12.68
CA LEU A 86 -24.65 6.09 12.75
C LEU A 86 -26.16 5.88 12.79
N HIS A 87 -26.67 4.90 12.04
CA HIS A 87 -28.09 4.56 12.04
C HIS A 87 -28.53 3.97 13.38
N LYS A 88 -27.69 3.11 13.98
CA LYS A 88 -27.93 2.54 15.31
C LYS A 88 -27.96 3.61 16.39
N MET A 89 -27.03 4.57 16.36
CA MET A 89 -27.01 5.69 17.30
C MET A 89 -28.27 6.57 17.14
N ASN A 90 -28.65 6.93 15.91
CA ASN A 90 -29.88 7.70 15.66
C ASN A 90 -31.14 6.95 16.14
N SER A 91 -31.24 5.63 15.92
CA SER A 91 -32.42 4.87 16.39
C SER A 91 -32.56 4.79 17.91
N LEU A 92 -31.46 4.98 18.64
CA LEU A 92 -31.44 4.98 20.11
C LEU A 92 -31.69 6.38 20.70
N ASP A 93 -31.42 7.44 19.93
CA ASP A 93 -31.64 8.85 20.34
C ASP A 93 -33.08 9.33 20.11
N ILE A 94 -33.81 8.70 19.18
CA ILE A 94 -35.19 9.09 18.82
C ILE A 94 -36.23 8.40 19.74
N ASN A 95 -35.81 7.51 20.64
CA ASN A 95 -36.67 6.71 21.52
C ASN A 95 -36.33 6.96 23.00
#